data_AF-A0A7L9BVU5-F1
#
_entry.id   AF-A0A7L9BVU5-F1
#
_cell.length_a   1.000
_cell.length_b   1.000
_cell.length_c   1.000
_cell.angle_alpha   90.00
_cell.angle_beta   90.00
_cell.angle_gamma   90.00
#
_symmetry.space_group_name_H-M   'P 1'
#
loop_
_entity.id
_entity.type
_entity.pdbx_description
1 polymer ?
#
loop_
_entity_poly.entity_id
_entity_poly.type
_entity_poly.pdbx_seq_one_letter_code
_entity_poly.pdbx_strand_id
1 'polypeptide(L)'
;MKRTNRLFAAVACLVVCPALVSAQDAARDAQNKLLAKRAAEADAYRKLGETIQGLQITSDTHVRDFVCESDTIRSDFDGFVRGVRFGKPKWDSEGTCSIEAEVTVAKLVEELKEIHKRHYKGDKLKAEDFRQITQYYKKDIIKAVGMGAPRPELPPGIPGGDIPMPAGVTAPPPVIPALWKSVPPQERLMAQRAAELDAKRKLVERIKGLRVSSSTHVRDFVAESDVIDAECAATLTGSYQVGDAYYHDDELIVEVTCEVPTEQVITTIKSLHKRHYKGDNVTGMDIEKVSQEIKSQKFQAVGMGVPRPQAIAACVKTAKIELPDWAGQKIRAEGNGVPPADKADTPQGKLMAARAAELDAKRRLAEQVMGFQIDSSTTVRDFVAEHDEINTQLLAYIQGAYVVSTKYDAEGTATVAVEMPAMQIWEIVHTYIKVKRM
;
A
#
# COMPACT_ATOMS: atom_id res chain seq x y z
N MET A 1 -72.21 -32.32 -0.08
CA MET A 1 -71.83 -31.10 -0.84
C MET A 1 -70.73 -30.35 -0.08
N LYS A 2 -69.80 -29.75 -0.84
CA LYS A 2 -68.64 -28.92 -0.47
C LYS A 2 -67.33 -29.65 -0.09
N ARG A 3 -66.50 -29.78 -1.13
CA ARG A 3 -65.05 -30.01 -1.14
C ARG A 3 -64.30 -28.83 -0.51
N THR A 4 -63.17 -29.10 0.14
CA THR A 4 -62.04 -28.17 0.24
C THR A 4 -60.72 -28.95 0.16
N ASN A 5 -60.05 -28.80 -0.98
CA ASN A 5 -58.65 -29.19 -1.21
C ASN A 5 -57.73 -28.21 -0.46
N ARG A 6 -56.66 -28.73 0.17
CA ARG A 6 -55.43 -27.97 0.43
C ARG A 6 -54.22 -28.81 0.02
N LEU A 7 -53.31 -28.13 -0.65
CA LEU A 7 -52.15 -28.61 -1.40
C LEU A 7 -50.91 -27.89 -0.81
N PHE A 8 -49.72 -28.51 -0.97
CA PHE A 8 -48.36 -28.01 -0.66
C PHE A 8 -47.88 -28.16 0.80
N ALA A 9 -46.63 -28.55 1.10
CA ALA A 9 -45.39 -28.54 0.32
C ALA A 9 -44.42 -29.67 0.76
N ALA A 10 -43.71 -30.27 -0.19
CA ALA A 10 -42.58 -31.17 0.05
C ALA A 10 -41.30 -30.34 0.17
N VAL A 11 -40.60 -30.46 1.30
CA VAL A 11 -39.26 -29.89 1.51
C VAL A 11 -38.23 -30.89 1.02
N ALA A 12 -37.54 -30.56 -0.07
CA ALA A 12 -36.39 -31.31 -0.55
C ALA A 12 -35.14 -30.87 0.24
N CYS A 13 -34.66 -31.73 1.14
CA CYS A 13 -33.36 -31.61 1.77
C CYS A 13 -32.25 -31.87 0.74
N LEU A 14 -31.56 -30.81 0.31
CA LEU A 14 -30.31 -30.88 -0.43
C LEU A 14 -29.19 -31.27 0.55
N VAL A 15 -28.85 -32.55 0.58
CA VAL A 15 -27.65 -33.06 1.26
C VAL A 15 -26.44 -32.67 0.41
N VAL A 16 -25.66 -31.70 0.88
CA VAL A 16 -24.38 -31.32 0.27
C VAL A 16 -23.33 -32.35 0.68
N CYS A 17 -22.81 -33.10 -0.31
CA CYS A 17 -21.73 -34.06 -0.13
C CYS A 17 -20.43 -33.40 0.39
N PRO A 18 -19.77 -33.94 1.43
CA PRO A 18 -18.51 -33.41 1.99
C PRO A 18 -17.25 -33.74 1.16
N ALA A 19 -17.37 -34.39 0.00
CA ALA A 19 -16.23 -34.85 -0.80
C ALA A 19 -15.51 -33.74 -1.61
N LEU A 20 -16.09 -32.54 -1.75
CA LEU A 20 -15.49 -31.43 -2.51
C LEU A 20 -14.52 -30.56 -1.70
N VAL A 21 -14.50 -30.69 -0.38
CA VAL A 21 -13.66 -29.87 0.51
C VAL A 21 -12.18 -30.31 0.46
N SER A 22 -11.91 -31.62 0.33
CA SER A 22 -10.53 -32.15 0.34
C SER A 22 -9.70 -31.82 -0.91
N ALA A 23 -10.35 -31.49 -2.05
CA ALA A 23 -9.67 -31.21 -3.31
C ALA A 23 -9.17 -29.74 -3.42
N GLN A 24 -9.83 -28.80 -2.72
CA GLN A 24 -9.47 -27.38 -2.75
C GLN A 24 -8.26 -27.06 -1.87
N ASP A 25 -8.16 -27.69 -0.70
CA ASP A 25 -6.99 -27.55 0.19
C ASP A 25 -5.71 -28.10 -0.49
N ALA A 26 -5.82 -29.22 -1.20
CA ALA A 26 -4.71 -29.83 -1.91
C ALA A 26 -4.17 -28.96 -3.08
N ALA A 27 -5.04 -28.20 -3.75
CA ALA A 27 -4.66 -27.32 -4.86
C ALA A 27 -3.97 -26.03 -4.37
N ARG A 28 -4.44 -25.45 -3.27
CA ARG A 28 -3.83 -24.27 -2.62
C ARG A 28 -2.46 -24.61 -2.03
N ASP A 29 -2.34 -25.78 -1.41
CA ASP A 29 -1.05 -26.32 -0.97
C ASP A 29 -0.09 -26.55 -2.14
N ALA A 30 -0.58 -27.04 -3.28
CA ALA A 30 0.25 -27.24 -4.47
C ALA A 30 0.76 -25.91 -5.05
N GLN A 31 -0.05 -24.85 -5.05
CA GLN A 31 0.34 -23.53 -5.53
C GLN A 31 1.34 -22.84 -4.59
N ASN A 32 1.13 -22.92 -3.27
CA ASN A 32 2.05 -22.39 -2.28
C ASN A 32 3.40 -23.12 -2.31
N LYS A 33 3.38 -24.45 -2.52
CA LYS A 33 4.59 -25.23 -2.81
C LYS A 33 5.27 -24.74 -4.09
N LEU A 34 4.54 -24.45 -5.16
CA LEU A 34 5.17 -23.95 -6.39
C LEU A 34 5.83 -22.56 -6.21
N LEU A 35 5.21 -21.66 -5.44
CA LEU A 35 5.79 -20.35 -5.14
C LEU A 35 7.01 -20.43 -4.22
N ALA A 36 6.93 -21.23 -3.15
CA ALA A 36 8.06 -21.51 -2.28
C ALA A 36 9.23 -22.10 -3.07
N LYS A 37 8.95 -22.98 -4.03
CA LYS A 37 9.95 -23.53 -4.95
C LYS A 37 10.61 -22.43 -5.79
N ARG A 38 9.84 -21.54 -6.42
CA ARG A 38 10.40 -20.43 -7.23
C ARG A 38 11.22 -19.44 -6.39
N ALA A 39 10.78 -19.16 -5.17
CA ALA A 39 11.53 -18.32 -4.23
C ALA A 39 12.86 -18.98 -3.83
N ALA A 40 12.85 -20.30 -3.55
CA ALA A 40 14.05 -21.07 -3.27
C ALA A 40 15.02 -21.10 -4.47
N GLU A 41 14.51 -21.21 -5.70
CA GLU A 41 15.33 -21.12 -6.92
C GLU A 41 16.02 -19.74 -7.05
N ALA A 42 15.29 -18.65 -6.81
CA ALA A 42 15.84 -17.30 -6.86
C ALA A 42 16.90 -17.05 -5.76
N ASP A 43 16.64 -17.52 -4.53
CA ASP A 43 17.60 -17.42 -3.43
C ASP A 43 18.84 -18.29 -3.67
N ALA A 44 18.67 -19.47 -4.27
CA ALA A 44 19.77 -20.34 -4.65
C ALA A 44 20.67 -19.67 -5.69
N TYR A 45 20.10 -19.03 -6.72
CA TYR A 45 20.89 -18.28 -7.71
C TYR A 45 21.67 -17.13 -7.08
N ARG A 46 21.06 -16.37 -6.16
CA ARG A 46 21.75 -15.29 -5.44
C ARG A 46 22.95 -15.82 -4.66
N LYS A 47 22.72 -16.80 -3.78
CA LYS A 47 23.78 -17.40 -2.94
C LYS A 47 24.88 -18.05 -3.77
N LEU A 48 24.52 -18.69 -4.90
CA LEU A 48 25.49 -19.28 -5.81
C LEU A 48 26.35 -18.22 -6.48
N GLY A 49 25.73 -17.14 -6.98
CA GLY A 49 26.44 -15.99 -7.54
C GLY A 49 27.41 -15.37 -6.52
N GLU A 50 26.97 -15.13 -5.29
CA GLU A 50 27.81 -14.60 -4.21
C GLU A 50 28.97 -15.53 -3.87
N THR A 51 28.71 -16.85 -3.80
CA THR A 51 29.75 -17.85 -3.53
C THR A 51 30.80 -17.84 -4.63
N ILE A 52 30.37 -17.75 -5.89
CA ILE A 52 31.28 -17.69 -7.05
C ILE A 52 32.06 -16.38 -7.06
N GLN A 53 31.41 -15.25 -6.81
CA GLN A 53 32.04 -13.93 -6.76
C GLN A 53 33.11 -13.84 -5.67
N GLY A 54 32.94 -14.57 -4.56
CA GLY A 54 33.93 -14.69 -3.49
C GLY A 54 35.14 -15.57 -3.82
N LEU A 55 35.17 -16.25 -4.96
CA LEU A 55 36.32 -17.08 -5.35
C LEU A 55 37.51 -16.21 -5.73
N GLN A 56 38.68 -16.64 -5.28
CA GLN A 56 39.94 -16.00 -5.57
C GLN A 56 40.51 -16.51 -6.91
N ILE A 57 40.89 -15.58 -7.79
CA ILE A 57 41.52 -15.89 -9.08
C ILE A 57 43.04 -15.87 -8.93
N THR A 58 43.61 -14.79 -8.42
CA THR A 58 45.05 -14.62 -8.15
C THR A 58 45.27 -14.17 -6.70
N SER A 59 46.52 -13.95 -6.27
CA SER A 59 46.84 -13.44 -4.92
C SER A 59 46.05 -12.20 -4.52
N ASP A 60 45.71 -11.34 -5.48
CA ASP A 60 45.17 -10.00 -5.21
C ASP A 60 43.80 -9.74 -5.86
N THR A 61 43.27 -10.71 -6.64
CA THR A 61 42.04 -10.51 -7.42
C THR A 61 41.02 -11.62 -7.20
N HIS A 62 39.76 -11.25 -7.00
CA HIS A 62 38.61 -12.16 -6.88
C HIS A 62 37.71 -12.10 -8.12
N VAL A 63 36.84 -13.10 -8.26
CA VAL A 63 35.86 -13.14 -9.36
C VAL A 63 34.94 -11.93 -9.33
N ARG A 64 34.54 -11.42 -8.15
CA ARG A 64 33.77 -10.18 -8.05
C ARG A 64 34.48 -8.98 -8.70
N ASP A 65 35.80 -8.90 -8.57
CA ASP A 65 36.58 -7.76 -9.03
C ASP A 65 36.62 -7.78 -10.56
N PHE A 66 36.80 -8.97 -11.15
CA PHE A 66 36.68 -9.20 -12.60
C PHE A 66 35.27 -8.88 -13.14
N VAL A 67 34.22 -9.32 -12.45
CA VAL A 67 32.83 -9.09 -12.86
C VAL A 67 32.46 -7.60 -12.83
N CYS A 68 33.00 -6.85 -11.86
CA CYS A 68 32.76 -5.41 -11.73
C CYS A 68 33.51 -4.55 -12.76
N GLU A 69 34.44 -5.11 -13.55
CA GLU A 69 35.20 -4.32 -14.53
C GLU A 69 34.34 -3.83 -15.71
N SER A 70 33.27 -4.56 -16.07
CA SER A 70 32.36 -4.16 -17.15
C SER A 70 30.94 -4.66 -16.92
N ASP A 71 29.96 -3.80 -17.23
CA ASP A 71 28.53 -4.15 -17.22
C ASP A 71 28.20 -5.31 -18.19
N THR A 72 28.95 -5.46 -19.29
CA THR A 72 28.77 -6.58 -20.22
C THR A 72 29.27 -7.90 -19.62
N ILE A 73 30.39 -7.87 -18.89
CA ILE A 73 30.94 -9.03 -18.18
C ILE A 73 29.95 -9.47 -17.09
N ARG A 74 29.39 -8.50 -16.34
CA ARG A 74 28.34 -8.77 -15.35
C ARG A 74 27.10 -9.41 -15.96
N SER A 75 26.64 -8.90 -17.11
CA SER A 75 25.46 -9.43 -17.78
C SER A 75 25.63 -10.89 -18.24
N ASP A 76 26.79 -11.22 -18.84
CA ASP A 76 27.10 -12.60 -19.25
C ASP A 76 27.27 -13.53 -18.05
N PHE A 77 27.94 -13.06 -16.99
CA PHE A 77 28.11 -13.80 -15.74
C PHE A 77 26.75 -14.12 -15.09
N ASP A 78 25.85 -13.14 -14.99
CA ASP A 78 24.50 -13.35 -14.47
C ASP A 78 23.70 -14.34 -15.34
N GLY A 79 23.89 -14.28 -16.66
CA GLY A 79 23.33 -15.24 -17.62
C GLY A 79 23.80 -16.66 -17.33
N PHE A 80 25.09 -16.86 -17.09
CA PHE A 80 25.65 -18.15 -16.69
C PHE A 80 25.07 -18.65 -15.36
N VAL A 81 25.02 -17.81 -14.32
CA VAL A 81 24.48 -18.17 -13.00
C VAL A 81 23.01 -18.62 -13.10
N ARG A 82 22.19 -17.95 -13.92
CA ARG A 82 20.79 -18.35 -14.17
C ARG A 82 20.64 -19.62 -15.01
N GLY A 83 21.69 -20.02 -15.72
CA GLY A 83 21.73 -21.26 -16.52
C GLY A 83 22.13 -22.51 -15.71
N VAL A 84 22.36 -22.36 -14.41
CA VAL A 84 22.75 -23.46 -13.51
C VAL A 84 21.58 -24.39 -13.25
N ARG A 85 21.85 -25.70 -13.25
CA ARG A 85 20.82 -26.71 -12.99
C ARG A 85 20.64 -26.90 -11.48
N PHE A 86 19.38 -27.10 -11.08
CA PHE A 86 19.01 -27.37 -9.69
C PHE A 86 18.91 -28.86 -9.39
N GLY A 87 19.20 -29.21 -8.14
CA GLY A 87 18.88 -30.50 -7.54
C GLY A 87 17.39 -30.64 -7.21
N LYS A 88 17.02 -31.79 -6.63
CA LYS A 88 15.62 -32.04 -6.24
C LYS A 88 15.21 -31.14 -5.07
N PRO A 89 14.02 -30.50 -5.11
CA PRO A 89 13.52 -29.70 -3.99
C PRO A 89 13.23 -30.58 -2.77
N LYS A 90 13.71 -30.15 -1.60
CA LYS A 90 13.42 -30.75 -0.29
C LYS A 90 12.39 -29.89 0.44
N TRP A 91 11.44 -30.51 1.13
CA TRP A 91 10.37 -29.84 1.86
C TRP A 91 10.47 -30.16 3.35
N ASP A 92 10.34 -29.15 4.21
CA ASP A 92 10.24 -29.34 5.66
C ASP A 92 8.78 -29.43 6.14
N SER A 93 8.56 -29.70 7.44
CA SER A 93 7.23 -29.83 8.05
C SER A 93 6.43 -28.52 8.08
N GLU A 94 7.09 -27.38 7.90
CA GLU A 94 6.50 -26.04 7.89
C GLU A 94 6.21 -25.54 6.45
N GLY A 95 6.54 -26.34 5.43
CA GLY A 95 6.27 -26.05 4.02
C GLY A 95 7.37 -25.27 3.28
N THR A 96 8.50 -24.97 3.92
CA THR A 96 9.68 -24.35 3.30
C THR A 96 10.30 -25.28 2.26
N CYS A 97 10.58 -24.72 1.09
CA CYS A 97 11.33 -25.38 0.03
C CYS A 97 12.83 -25.08 0.18
N SER A 98 13.65 -26.13 0.20
CA SER A 98 15.11 -26.03 0.08
C SER A 98 15.56 -26.59 -1.26
N ILE A 99 16.30 -25.82 -2.04
CA ILE A 99 16.83 -26.24 -3.34
C ILE A 99 18.34 -26.07 -3.36
N GLU A 100 19.04 -27.13 -3.75
CA GLU A 100 20.49 -27.14 -3.90
C GLU A 100 20.84 -26.82 -5.35
N ALA A 101 21.66 -25.78 -5.57
CA ALA A 101 22.25 -25.47 -6.86
C ALA A 101 23.72 -25.92 -6.85
N GLU A 102 24.14 -26.60 -7.91
CA GLU A 102 25.48 -27.16 -8.02
C GLU A 102 26.14 -26.75 -9.34
N VAL A 103 27.38 -26.26 -9.25
CA VAL A 103 28.23 -25.96 -10.42
C VAL A 103 29.60 -26.57 -10.19
N THR A 104 30.15 -27.21 -11.21
CA THR A 104 31.53 -27.70 -11.17
C THR A 104 32.49 -26.54 -11.42
N VAL A 105 33.61 -26.51 -10.69
CA VAL A 105 34.64 -25.48 -10.85
C VAL A 105 35.19 -25.48 -12.27
N ALA A 106 35.33 -26.66 -12.89
CA ALA A 106 35.76 -26.79 -14.28
C ALA A 106 34.86 -26.00 -15.25
N LYS A 107 33.53 -26.12 -15.12
CA LYS A 107 32.57 -25.41 -15.97
C LYS A 107 32.61 -23.89 -15.71
N LEU A 108 32.77 -23.49 -14.45
CA LEU A 108 32.92 -22.08 -14.09
C LEU A 108 34.19 -21.47 -14.72
N VAL A 109 35.32 -22.16 -14.63
CA VAL A 109 36.60 -21.69 -15.19
C VAL A 109 36.51 -21.57 -16.71
N GLU A 110 35.84 -22.50 -17.38
CA GLU A 110 35.60 -22.44 -18.82
C GLU A 110 34.77 -21.22 -19.20
N GLU A 111 33.65 -20.97 -18.51
CA GLU A 111 32.81 -19.80 -18.77
C GLU A 111 33.55 -18.48 -18.52
N LEU A 112 34.25 -18.36 -17.39
CA LEU A 112 35.00 -17.13 -17.07
C LEU A 112 36.07 -16.83 -18.13
N LYS A 113 36.71 -17.86 -18.69
CA LYS A 113 37.64 -17.71 -19.82
C LYS A 113 36.95 -17.24 -21.09
N GLU A 114 35.77 -17.75 -21.39
CA GLU A 114 35.00 -17.29 -22.55
C GLU A 114 34.58 -15.84 -22.40
N ILE A 115 34.06 -15.45 -21.23
CA ILE A 115 33.66 -14.07 -20.92
C ILE A 115 34.88 -13.15 -21.01
N HIS A 116 36.03 -13.56 -20.46
CA HIS A 116 37.29 -12.82 -20.55
C HIS A 116 37.69 -12.60 -22.00
N LYS A 117 37.73 -13.66 -22.82
CA LYS A 117 38.10 -13.56 -24.23
C LYS A 117 37.16 -12.66 -25.05
N ARG A 118 35.86 -12.65 -24.73
CA ARG A 118 34.86 -11.87 -25.46
C ARG A 118 34.86 -10.39 -25.07
N HIS A 119 35.03 -10.08 -23.79
CA HIS A 119 34.70 -8.76 -23.24
C HIS A 119 35.81 -8.08 -22.45
N TYR A 120 36.82 -8.82 -21.98
CA TYR A 120 37.92 -8.24 -21.22
C TYR A 120 38.98 -7.65 -22.14
N LYS A 121 39.36 -6.39 -21.89
CA LYS A 121 40.40 -5.68 -22.64
C LYS A 121 41.52 -5.14 -21.74
N GLY A 122 41.51 -5.49 -20.45
CA GLY A 122 42.55 -5.10 -19.51
C GLY A 122 43.79 -6.00 -19.59
N ASP A 123 44.88 -5.56 -18.95
CA ASP A 123 46.14 -6.33 -18.88
C ASP A 123 46.34 -7.04 -17.54
N LYS A 124 45.44 -6.84 -16.57
CA LYS A 124 45.61 -7.32 -15.18
C LYS A 124 45.35 -8.81 -15.01
N LEU A 125 44.48 -9.40 -15.83
CA LEU A 125 44.11 -10.81 -15.78
C LEU A 125 44.33 -11.45 -17.14
N LYS A 126 44.99 -12.61 -17.18
CA LYS A 126 45.10 -13.46 -18.37
C LYS A 126 44.08 -14.60 -18.29
N ALA A 127 43.67 -15.13 -19.44
CA ALA A 127 42.70 -16.24 -19.48
C ALA A 127 43.21 -17.47 -18.71
N GLU A 128 44.52 -17.67 -18.65
CA GLU A 128 45.19 -18.77 -17.97
C GLU A 128 45.09 -18.64 -16.44
N ASP A 129 44.95 -17.42 -15.91
CA ASP A 129 44.90 -17.15 -14.47
C ASP A 129 43.63 -17.73 -13.83
N PHE A 130 42.53 -17.84 -14.57
CA PHE A 130 41.31 -18.50 -14.09
C PHE A 130 41.51 -19.98 -13.76
N ARG A 131 42.59 -20.63 -14.26
CA ARG A 131 42.95 -22.00 -13.80
C ARG A 131 43.41 -22.03 -12.35
N GLN A 132 43.92 -20.93 -11.81
CA GLN A 132 44.40 -20.87 -10.41
C GLN A 132 43.24 -20.99 -9.41
N ILE A 133 41.99 -20.74 -9.83
CA ILE A 133 40.80 -20.97 -8.98
C ILE A 133 40.78 -22.41 -8.42
N THR A 134 41.21 -23.41 -9.20
CA THR A 134 41.28 -24.81 -8.73
C THR A 134 42.37 -25.06 -7.69
N GLN A 135 43.35 -24.16 -7.58
CA GLN A 135 44.41 -24.24 -6.57
C GLN A 135 43.92 -23.65 -5.23
N TYR A 136 43.18 -22.55 -5.26
CA TYR A 136 42.65 -21.89 -4.07
C TYR A 136 41.38 -22.57 -3.53
N TYR A 137 40.50 -23.03 -4.42
CA TYR A 137 39.26 -23.70 -4.04
C TYR A 137 39.40 -25.22 -4.19
N LYS A 138 39.62 -25.90 -3.05
CA LYS A 138 39.93 -27.35 -2.98
C LYS A 138 38.74 -28.28 -3.27
N LYS A 139 37.54 -27.76 -3.52
CA LYS A 139 36.35 -28.58 -3.80
C LYS A 139 36.04 -28.51 -5.29
N ASP A 140 35.74 -29.64 -5.91
CA ASP A 140 35.41 -29.65 -7.35
C ASP A 140 34.01 -29.10 -7.67
N ILE A 141 33.16 -29.00 -6.64
CA ILE A 141 31.76 -28.57 -6.76
C ILE A 141 31.51 -27.39 -5.84
N ILE A 142 30.93 -26.34 -6.40
CA ILE A 142 30.38 -25.19 -5.70
C ILE A 142 28.90 -25.49 -5.47
N LYS A 143 28.50 -25.52 -4.20
CA LYS A 143 27.12 -25.81 -3.80
C LYS A 143 26.56 -24.60 -3.07
N ALA A 144 25.34 -24.22 -3.41
CA ALA A 144 24.58 -23.22 -2.70
C ALA A 144 23.17 -23.76 -2.40
N VAL A 145 22.68 -23.52 -1.19
CA VAL A 145 21.33 -23.93 -0.78
C VAL A 145 20.44 -22.70 -0.67
N GLY A 146 19.50 -22.60 -1.60
CA GLY A 146 18.43 -21.60 -1.56
C GLY A 146 17.30 -22.07 -0.66
N MET A 147 16.75 -21.13 0.12
CA MET A 147 15.63 -21.37 1.00
C MET A 147 14.46 -20.51 0.53
N GLY A 148 13.30 -21.12 0.35
CA GLY A 148 12.06 -20.43 0.00
C GLY A 148 10.97 -20.81 0.98
N ALA A 149 10.60 -19.89 1.87
CA ALA A 149 9.42 -20.07 2.71
C ALA A 149 8.15 -19.97 1.86
N PRO A 150 7.08 -20.72 2.17
CA PRO A 150 5.74 -20.34 1.74
C PRO A 150 5.54 -18.91 2.22
N ARG A 151 5.13 -18.02 1.33
CA ARG A 151 4.69 -16.70 1.75
C ARG A 151 3.31 -16.89 2.39
N PRO A 152 3.14 -16.69 3.72
CA PRO A 152 1.81 -16.41 4.25
C PRO A 152 1.39 -15.10 3.58
N GLU A 153 0.31 -15.17 2.82
CA GLU A 153 -0.26 -14.19 1.89
C GLU A 153 0.56 -12.90 1.67
N LEU A 154 1.10 -12.76 0.46
CA LEU A 154 1.29 -11.41 -0.06
C LEU A 154 -0.05 -10.83 -0.48
N PRO A 155 -0.37 -9.58 -0.10
CA PRO A 155 -1.45 -8.85 -0.73
C PRO A 155 -1.27 -8.85 -2.25
N PRO A 156 -2.34 -9.04 -3.04
CA PRO A 156 -2.25 -8.98 -4.49
C PRO A 156 -1.85 -7.54 -4.90
N GLY A 157 -0.62 -7.34 -5.40
CA GLY A 157 -0.23 -6.04 -5.99
C GLY A 157 1.22 -5.57 -5.91
N ILE A 158 2.22 -6.35 -5.49
CA ILE A 158 3.62 -5.88 -5.59
C ILE A 158 4.08 -5.94 -7.07
N PRO A 159 4.65 -4.85 -7.64
CA PRO A 159 5.06 -4.82 -9.04
C PRO A 159 6.23 -5.79 -9.27
N GLY A 160 5.93 -6.88 -9.97
CA GLY A 160 6.89 -7.94 -10.31
C GLY A 160 6.40 -8.73 -11.52
N GLY A 161 6.37 -8.07 -12.68
CA GLY A 161 6.22 -8.69 -14.00
C GLY A 161 4.81 -9.14 -14.34
N ASP A 162 4.17 -8.43 -15.26
CA ASP A 162 2.94 -8.83 -15.92
C ASP A 162 3.11 -10.21 -16.59
N ILE A 163 2.66 -11.28 -15.94
CA ILE A 163 2.36 -12.55 -16.58
C ILE A 163 0.84 -12.73 -16.51
N PRO A 164 0.14 -12.78 -17.66
CA PRO A 164 -1.31 -12.99 -17.65
C PRO A 164 -1.65 -14.32 -16.99
N MET A 165 -2.55 -14.30 -16.01
CA MET A 165 -3.12 -15.51 -15.43
C MET A 165 -3.93 -16.26 -16.51
N PRO A 166 -3.86 -17.60 -16.58
CA PRO A 166 -4.73 -18.36 -17.48
C PRO A 166 -6.20 -18.12 -17.10
N ALA A 167 -7.02 -17.81 -18.10
CA ALA A 167 -8.43 -17.51 -17.91
C ALA A 167 -9.17 -18.69 -17.25
N GLY A 168 -9.84 -18.45 -16.12
CA GLY A 168 -10.67 -19.44 -15.42
C GLY A 168 -10.31 -19.73 -13.96
N VAL A 169 -9.27 -19.11 -13.40
CA VAL A 169 -8.92 -19.25 -11.97
C VAL A 169 -9.41 -18.03 -11.20
N THR A 170 -10.48 -18.20 -10.41
CA THR A 170 -10.94 -17.16 -9.46
C THR A 170 -10.17 -17.27 -8.15
N ALA A 171 -9.64 -16.14 -7.67
CA ALA A 171 -8.87 -16.05 -6.44
C ALA A 171 -9.66 -16.60 -5.23
N PRO A 172 -9.01 -17.31 -4.28
CA PRO A 172 -9.66 -17.72 -3.04
C PRO A 172 -10.06 -16.47 -2.22
N PRO A 173 -11.18 -16.52 -1.48
CA PRO A 173 -11.67 -15.38 -0.73
C PRO A 173 -10.71 -15.00 0.41
N PRO A 174 -10.63 -13.71 0.76
CA PRO A 174 -9.67 -13.18 1.74
C PRO A 174 -9.84 -13.82 3.12
N VAL A 175 -8.72 -14.14 3.77
CA VAL A 175 -8.69 -14.71 5.12
C VAL A 175 -9.00 -13.61 6.13
N ILE A 176 -10.03 -13.81 6.94
CA ILE A 176 -10.46 -12.83 7.95
C ILE A 176 -9.70 -13.10 9.26
N PRO A 177 -8.95 -12.12 9.82
CA PRO A 177 -8.22 -12.27 11.07
C PRO A 177 -9.09 -12.72 12.24
N ALA A 178 -8.49 -13.33 13.26
CA ALA A 178 -9.21 -13.87 14.42
C ALA A 178 -10.07 -12.80 15.12
N LEU A 179 -9.56 -11.58 15.26
CA LEU A 179 -10.29 -10.44 15.81
C LEU A 179 -11.54 -10.09 14.97
N TRP A 180 -11.42 -10.18 13.65
CA TRP A 180 -12.49 -9.90 12.71
C TRP A 180 -13.49 -11.05 12.56
N LYS A 181 -13.20 -12.24 13.11
CA LYS A 181 -14.18 -13.34 13.19
C LYS A 181 -15.26 -13.07 14.23
N SER A 182 -14.97 -12.31 15.29
CA SER A 182 -15.99 -11.87 16.25
C SER A 182 -16.87 -10.72 15.75
N VAL A 183 -16.45 -10.04 14.68
CA VAL A 183 -17.22 -8.96 14.05
C VAL A 183 -18.28 -9.55 13.10
N PRO A 184 -19.57 -9.17 13.23
CA PRO A 184 -20.62 -9.65 12.32
C PRO A 184 -20.31 -9.34 10.85
N PRO A 185 -20.65 -10.23 9.89
CA PRO A 185 -20.34 -10.02 8.47
C PRO A 185 -20.83 -8.67 7.90
N GLN A 186 -21.99 -8.19 8.34
CA GLN A 186 -22.54 -6.89 7.95
C GLN A 186 -21.65 -5.73 8.41
N GLU A 187 -21.07 -5.81 9.60
CA GLU A 187 -20.18 -4.77 10.14
C GLU A 187 -18.85 -4.73 9.40
N ARG A 188 -18.34 -5.90 8.98
CA ARG A 188 -17.14 -5.98 8.13
C ARG A 188 -17.35 -5.32 6.79
N LEU A 189 -18.50 -5.57 6.15
CA LEU A 189 -18.87 -4.93 4.90
C LEU A 189 -19.04 -3.41 5.07
N MET A 190 -19.61 -2.96 6.18
CA MET A 190 -19.73 -1.52 6.47
C MET A 190 -18.37 -0.87 6.70
N ALA A 191 -17.46 -1.56 7.39
CA ALA A 191 -16.09 -1.10 7.58
C ALA A 191 -15.35 -1.00 6.23
N GLN A 192 -15.47 -2.02 5.35
CA GLN A 192 -14.87 -1.98 4.01
C GLN A 192 -15.44 -0.82 3.17
N ARG A 193 -16.76 -0.60 3.21
CA ARG A 193 -17.39 0.54 2.51
C ARG A 193 -16.94 1.89 3.07
N ALA A 194 -16.74 1.98 4.39
CA ALA A 194 -16.21 3.17 5.03
C ALA A 194 -14.76 3.44 4.59
N ALA A 195 -13.94 2.40 4.50
CA ALA A 195 -12.57 2.47 3.99
C ALA A 195 -12.53 2.89 2.52
N GLU A 196 -13.39 2.32 1.68
CA GLU A 196 -13.52 2.68 0.27
C GLU A 196 -13.93 4.16 0.11
N LEU A 197 -14.86 4.64 0.93
CA LEU A 197 -15.28 6.05 0.93
C LEU A 197 -14.15 6.98 1.40
N ASP A 198 -13.38 6.58 2.41
CA ASP A 198 -12.20 7.31 2.87
C ASP A 198 -11.09 7.35 1.79
N ALA A 199 -10.87 6.23 1.08
CA ALA A 199 -9.91 6.13 0.00
C ALA A 199 -10.28 7.06 -1.16
N LYS A 200 -11.55 7.04 -1.56
CA LYS A 200 -12.12 7.95 -2.57
C LYS A 200 -11.96 9.41 -2.15
N ARG A 201 -12.23 9.75 -0.89
CA ARG A 201 -12.02 11.10 -0.37
C ARG A 201 -10.55 11.53 -0.49
N LYS A 202 -9.62 10.67 -0.07
CA LYS A 202 -8.17 10.92 -0.17
C LYS A 202 -7.71 11.09 -1.62
N LEU A 203 -8.30 10.34 -2.56
CA LEU A 203 -8.06 10.51 -4.00
C LEU A 203 -8.50 11.90 -4.48
N VAL A 204 -9.68 12.37 -4.09
CA VAL A 204 -10.15 13.73 -4.42
C VAL A 204 -9.21 14.79 -3.84
N GLU A 205 -8.80 14.65 -2.58
CA GLU A 205 -7.85 15.59 -1.97
C GLU A 205 -6.49 15.58 -2.68
N ARG A 206 -6.03 14.40 -3.13
CA ARG A 206 -4.83 14.27 -3.96
C ARG A 206 -4.99 14.98 -5.30
N ILE A 207 -6.13 14.85 -5.99
CA ILE A 207 -6.40 15.56 -7.25
C ILE A 207 -6.42 17.08 -7.01
N LYS A 208 -7.12 17.55 -5.98
CA LYS A 208 -7.17 18.95 -5.57
C LYS A 208 -5.80 19.53 -5.20
N GLY A 209 -4.91 18.70 -4.66
CA GLY A 209 -3.55 19.05 -4.27
C GLY A 209 -2.55 19.05 -5.43
N LEU A 210 -2.94 18.65 -6.64
CA LEU A 210 -2.04 18.72 -7.80
C LEU A 210 -1.70 20.17 -8.11
N ARG A 211 -0.40 20.45 -8.19
CA ARG A 211 0.12 21.76 -8.55
C ARG A 211 0.11 21.89 -10.07
N VAL A 212 -0.54 22.95 -10.57
CA VAL A 212 -0.61 23.20 -12.01
C VAL A 212 0.38 24.27 -12.44
N SER A 213 0.62 25.28 -11.60
CA SER A 213 1.65 26.29 -11.85
C SER A 213 2.46 26.61 -10.59
N SER A 214 3.40 27.56 -10.69
CA SER A 214 4.28 27.93 -9.56
C SER A 214 3.52 28.39 -8.31
N SER A 215 2.29 28.87 -8.43
CA SER A 215 1.49 29.36 -7.30
C SER A 215 0.07 28.82 -7.25
N THR A 216 -0.31 27.91 -8.15
CA THR A 216 -1.71 27.50 -8.35
C THR A 216 -1.85 25.98 -8.33
N HIS A 217 -2.78 25.48 -7.53
CA HIS A 217 -3.18 24.08 -7.46
C HIS A 217 -4.55 23.88 -8.13
N VAL A 218 -4.95 22.63 -8.38
CA VAL A 218 -6.27 22.31 -8.93
C VAL A 218 -7.40 22.85 -8.04
N ARG A 219 -7.23 22.82 -6.71
CA ARG A 219 -8.17 23.46 -5.76
C ARG A 219 -8.32 24.98 -5.92
N ASP A 220 -7.42 25.64 -6.64
CA ASP A 220 -7.40 27.08 -6.86
C ASP A 220 -8.10 27.50 -8.17
N PHE A 221 -8.63 26.55 -8.96
CA PHE A 221 -9.21 26.79 -10.29
C PHE A 221 -10.56 27.55 -10.33
N VAL A 222 -10.98 28.16 -9.21
CA VAL A 222 -11.97 29.26 -9.04
C VAL A 222 -13.34 28.90 -8.41
N ALA A 223 -13.48 29.38 -7.17
CA ALA A 223 -14.58 30.08 -6.45
C ALA A 223 -15.91 29.45 -5.97
N GLU A 224 -16.31 28.24 -6.34
CA GLU A 224 -17.39 27.55 -5.61
C GLU A 224 -16.93 26.14 -5.26
N SER A 225 -16.68 25.88 -3.96
CA SER A 225 -16.20 24.59 -3.43
C SER A 225 -17.04 23.44 -3.98
N ASP A 226 -18.35 23.64 -4.02
CA ASP A 226 -19.34 22.61 -4.33
C ASP A 226 -19.23 22.10 -5.77
N VAL A 227 -18.83 22.95 -6.73
CA VAL A 227 -18.69 22.55 -8.14
C VAL A 227 -17.43 21.71 -8.36
N ILE A 228 -16.33 22.11 -7.73
CA ILE A 228 -15.07 21.34 -7.77
C ILE A 228 -15.27 20.00 -7.06
N ASP A 229 -15.91 20.01 -5.90
CA ASP A 229 -16.23 18.80 -5.15
C ASP A 229 -17.10 17.84 -5.98
N ALA A 230 -18.14 18.36 -6.65
CA ALA A 230 -19.00 17.56 -7.50
C ALA A 230 -18.27 17.01 -8.74
N GLU A 231 -17.44 17.80 -9.42
CA GLU A 231 -16.72 17.35 -10.62
C GLU A 231 -15.55 16.41 -10.29
N CYS A 232 -14.80 16.66 -9.21
CA CYS A 232 -13.78 15.73 -8.72
C CYS A 232 -14.41 14.44 -8.18
N ALA A 233 -15.57 14.51 -7.52
CA ALA A 233 -16.32 13.32 -7.13
C ALA A 233 -16.82 12.54 -8.35
N ALA A 234 -17.21 13.23 -9.43
CA ALA A 234 -17.59 12.57 -10.68
C ALA A 234 -16.44 11.75 -11.28
N THR A 235 -15.18 12.21 -11.15
CA THR A 235 -13.98 11.44 -11.55
C THR A 235 -13.87 10.11 -10.80
N LEU A 236 -14.30 10.07 -9.53
CA LEU A 236 -14.27 8.84 -8.74
C LEU A 236 -15.30 7.81 -9.17
N THR A 237 -16.26 8.15 -10.06
CA THR A 237 -17.26 7.19 -10.57
C THR A 237 -16.60 6.03 -11.34
N GLY A 238 -15.41 6.26 -11.90
CA GLY A 238 -14.58 5.23 -12.54
C GLY A 238 -13.49 4.64 -11.65
N SER A 239 -13.44 5.00 -10.36
CA SER A 239 -12.49 4.41 -9.41
C SER A 239 -12.85 2.97 -9.11
N TYR A 240 -11.83 2.12 -8.99
CA TYR A 240 -12.00 0.74 -8.59
C TYR A 240 -11.09 0.40 -7.42
N GLN A 241 -11.52 -0.56 -6.61
CA GLN A 241 -10.69 -1.12 -5.55
C GLN A 241 -9.56 -1.93 -6.19
N VAL A 242 -8.32 -1.65 -5.77
CA VAL A 242 -7.14 -2.42 -6.14
C VAL A 242 -6.89 -3.46 -5.05
N GLY A 243 -6.94 -4.73 -5.44
CA GLY A 243 -6.72 -5.84 -4.52
C GLY A 243 -7.86 -6.05 -3.52
N ASP A 244 -7.64 -6.93 -2.55
CA ASP A 244 -8.59 -7.21 -1.48
C ASP A 244 -8.48 -6.19 -0.34
N ALA A 245 -9.53 -6.11 0.48
CA ALA A 245 -9.50 -5.27 1.68
C ALA A 245 -8.58 -5.91 2.72
N TYR A 246 -7.62 -5.14 3.24
CA TYR A 246 -6.69 -5.60 4.25
C TYR A 246 -7.28 -5.37 5.63
N TYR A 247 -7.53 -6.45 6.37
CA TYR A 247 -8.02 -6.39 7.74
C TYR A 247 -6.83 -6.49 8.69
N HIS A 248 -6.68 -5.51 9.58
CA HIS A 248 -5.62 -5.56 10.60
C HIS A 248 -5.85 -6.72 11.58
N ASP A 249 -4.78 -7.39 11.98
CA ASP A 249 -4.85 -8.60 12.80
C ASP A 249 -5.19 -8.32 14.27
N ASP A 250 -4.71 -7.17 14.77
CA ASP A 250 -4.80 -6.76 16.17
C ASP A 250 -5.72 -5.56 16.40
N GLU A 251 -6.23 -4.94 15.33
CA GLU A 251 -7.10 -3.77 15.40
C GLU A 251 -8.33 -3.87 14.48
N LEU A 252 -9.42 -3.21 14.87
CA LEU A 252 -10.67 -3.18 14.10
C LEU A 252 -10.62 -2.10 13.00
N ILE A 253 -9.51 -2.06 12.27
CA ILE A 253 -9.28 -1.21 11.11
C ILE A 253 -9.19 -2.07 9.86
N VAL A 254 -9.91 -1.68 8.81
CA VAL A 254 -9.77 -2.26 7.48
C VAL A 254 -9.26 -1.20 6.52
N GLU A 255 -8.28 -1.57 5.72
CA GLU A 255 -7.69 -0.75 4.68
C GLU A 255 -8.20 -1.18 3.32
N VAL A 256 -8.52 -0.18 2.49
CA VAL A 256 -8.92 -0.38 1.10
C VAL A 256 -8.12 0.57 0.23
N THR A 257 -7.46 0.04 -0.78
CA THR A 257 -6.78 0.85 -1.78
C THR A 257 -7.71 1.09 -2.95
N CYS A 258 -7.95 2.36 -3.28
CA CYS A 258 -8.67 2.73 -4.50
C CYS A 258 -7.71 3.34 -5.51
N GLU A 259 -7.91 3.01 -6.78
CA GLU A 259 -7.20 3.61 -7.91
C GLU A 259 -8.16 4.33 -8.84
N VAL A 260 -7.71 5.47 -9.34
CA VAL A 260 -8.37 6.20 -10.42
C VAL A 260 -7.44 6.18 -11.63
N PRO A 261 -7.93 5.80 -12.83
CA PRO A 261 -7.15 5.88 -14.04
C PRO A 261 -6.65 7.31 -14.28
N THR A 262 -5.35 7.46 -14.54
CA THR A 262 -4.72 8.77 -14.74
C THR A 262 -5.35 9.56 -15.89
N GLU A 263 -5.86 8.88 -16.92
CA GLU A 263 -6.59 9.50 -18.02
C GLU A 263 -7.88 10.21 -17.56
N GLN A 264 -8.59 9.64 -16.59
CA GLN A 264 -9.77 10.27 -16.01
C GLN A 264 -9.39 11.51 -15.22
N VAL A 265 -8.31 11.45 -14.43
CA VAL A 265 -7.78 12.60 -13.68
C VAL A 265 -7.41 13.74 -14.64
N ILE A 266 -6.68 13.45 -15.72
CA ILE A 266 -6.30 14.44 -16.73
C ILE A 266 -7.54 15.06 -17.39
N THR A 267 -8.54 14.23 -17.72
CA THR A 267 -9.80 14.69 -18.32
C THR A 267 -10.54 15.63 -17.39
N THR A 268 -10.60 15.31 -16.09
CA THR A 268 -11.21 16.17 -15.07
C THR A 268 -10.48 17.49 -14.94
N ILE A 269 -9.15 17.50 -14.86
CA ILE A 269 -8.37 18.75 -14.74
C ILE A 269 -8.59 19.64 -15.97
N LYS A 270 -8.57 19.06 -17.18
CA LYS A 270 -8.84 19.78 -18.43
C LYS A 270 -10.27 20.36 -18.45
N SER A 271 -11.24 19.59 -17.96
CA SER A 271 -12.64 20.02 -17.88
C SER A 271 -12.86 21.14 -16.87
N LEU A 272 -12.25 21.02 -15.68
CA LEU A 272 -12.27 22.03 -14.62
C LEU A 272 -11.67 23.35 -15.12
N HIS A 273 -10.51 23.31 -15.78
CA HIS A 273 -9.91 24.51 -16.36
C HIS A 273 -10.81 25.13 -17.44
N LYS A 274 -11.27 24.34 -18.41
CA LYS A 274 -12.07 24.86 -19.51
C LYS A 274 -13.39 25.48 -19.06
N ARG A 275 -14.06 24.89 -18.06
CA ARG A 275 -15.40 25.30 -17.64
C ARG A 275 -15.40 26.35 -16.54
N HIS A 276 -14.42 26.31 -15.63
CA HIS A 276 -14.49 27.05 -14.37
C HIS A 276 -13.31 28.00 -14.13
N TYR A 277 -12.19 27.82 -14.82
CA TYR A 277 -11.04 28.71 -14.64
C TYR A 277 -11.20 30.02 -15.41
N LYS A 278 -11.19 31.13 -14.67
CA LYS A 278 -11.32 32.51 -15.20
C LYS A 278 -10.08 33.39 -14.97
N GLY A 279 -8.97 32.81 -14.52
CA GLY A 279 -7.72 33.53 -14.25
C GLY A 279 -6.72 33.48 -15.41
N ASP A 280 -5.64 34.26 -15.35
CA ASP A 280 -4.57 34.26 -16.38
C ASP A 280 -3.33 33.43 -15.98
N ASN A 281 -3.24 33.01 -14.71
CA ASN A 281 -2.06 32.34 -14.13
C ASN A 281 -1.86 30.86 -14.51
N VAL A 282 -2.75 30.28 -15.32
CA VAL A 282 -2.74 28.87 -15.71
C VAL A 282 -3.17 28.80 -17.17
N THR A 283 -2.22 28.48 -18.03
CA THR A 283 -2.45 28.34 -19.46
C THR A 283 -2.76 26.89 -19.83
N GLY A 284 -3.31 26.67 -21.04
CA GLY A 284 -3.49 25.31 -21.56
C GLY A 284 -2.17 24.53 -21.69
N MET A 285 -1.04 25.22 -21.85
CA MET A 285 0.29 24.60 -21.90
C MET A 285 0.73 24.08 -20.52
N ASP A 286 0.40 24.79 -19.43
CA ASP A 286 0.70 24.34 -18.07
C ASP A 286 -0.05 23.03 -17.75
N ILE A 287 -1.30 22.92 -18.19
CA ILE A 287 -2.10 21.71 -18.01
C ILE A 287 -1.56 20.55 -18.83
N GLU A 288 -1.10 20.79 -20.05
CA GLU A 288 -0.51 19.73 -20.86
C GLU A 288 0.81 19.24 -20.24
N LYS A 289 1.64 20.14 -19.72
CA LYS A 289 2.87 19.78 -18.99
C LYS A 289 2.57 18.89 -17.77
N VAL A 290 1.60 19.29 -16.95
CA VAL A 290 1.15 18.53 -15.77
C VAL A 290 0.53 17.19 -16.19
N SER A 291 -0.21 17.17 -17.30
CA SER A 291 -0.77 15.92 -17.85
C SER A 291 0.32 14.94 -18.24
N GLN A 292 1.44 15.41 -18.82
CA GLN A 292 2.57 14.55 -19.16
C GLN A 292 3.34 14.05 -17.94
N GLU A 293 3.49 14.88 -16.91
CA GLU A 293 4.15 14.51 -15.65
C GLU A 293 3.38 13.43 -14.88
N ILE A 294 2.04 13.54 -14.84
CA ILE A 294 1.21 12.61 -14.08
C ILE A 294 1.02 11.27 -14.83
N LYS A 295 1.20 11.21 -16.15
CA LYS A 295 1.02 9.97 -16.95
C LYS A 295 1.84 8.78 -16.46
N SER A 296 3.03 9.00 -15.92
CA SER A 296 3.87 7.94 -15.35
C SER A 296 3.49 7.54 -13.92
N GLN A 297 2.57 8.27 -13.28
CA GLN A 297 2.18 8.06 -11.89
C GLN A 297 0.88 7.27 -11.79
N LYS A 298 0.83 6.37 -10.81
CA LYS A 298 -0.42 5.70 -10.41
C LYS A 298 -1.18 6.60 -9.44
N PHE A 299 -2.47 6.82 -9.72
CA PHE A 299 -3.33 7.63 -8.87
C PHE A 299 -4.07 6.76 -7.86
N GLN A 300 -3.37 6.41 -6.78
CA GLN A 300 -3.88 5.54 -5.71
C GLN A 300 -3.94 6.27 -4.37
N ALA A 301 -4.90 5.88 -3.53
CA ALA A 301 -4.93 6.22 -2.12
C ALA A 301 -5.45 5.06 -1.28
N VAL A 302 -4.90 4.93 -0.07
CA VAL A 302 -5.33 3.96 0.93
C VAL A 302 -6.29 4.64 1.90
N GLY A 303 -7.52 4.16 1.92
CA GLY A 303 -8.54 4.56 2.87
C GLY A 303 -8.63 3.57 4.02
N MET A 304 -9.08 4.07 5.16
CA MET A 304 -9.25 3.28 6.37
C MET A 304 -10.70 3.36 6.83
N GLY A 305 -11.21 2.23 7.31
CA GLY A 305 -12.58 2.07 7.75
C GLY A 305 -12.65 1.29 9.05
N VAL A 306 -13.65 1.62 9.86
CA VAL A 306 -13.90 0.96 11.14
C VAL A 306 -15.35 0.49 11.19
N PRO A 307 -15.65 -0.61 11.92
CA PRO A 307 -17.02 -1.02 12.21
C PRO A 307 -17.80 0.06 12.97
N ARG A 308 -19.12 -0.08 13.08
CA ARG A 308 -19.92 0.88 13.84
C ARG A 308 -19.51 0.86 15.33
N PRO A 309 -19.60 1.99 16.06
CA PRO A 309 -19.18 2.06 17.46
C PRO A 309 -19.81 0.98 18.36
N GLN A 310 -21.07 0.62 18.10
CA GLN A 310 -21.78 -0.44 18.83
C GLN A 310 -21.15 -1.84 18.61
N ALA A 311 -20.69 -2.13 17.39
CA ALA A 311 -20.04 -3.39 17.06
C ALA A 311 -18.62 -3.45 17.62
N ILE A 312 -17.90 -2.32 17.60
CA ILE A 312 -16.60 -2.17 18.26
C ILE A 312 -16.75 -2.47 19.75
N ALA A 313 -17.70 -1.82 20.44
CA ALA A 313 -17.94 -2.03 21.87
C ALA A 313 -18.31 -3.48 22.21
N ALA A 314 -19.05 -4.17 21.35
CA ALA A 314 -19.40 -5.58 21.53
C ALA A 314 -18.18 -6.51 21.35
N CYS A 315 -17.31 -6.23 20.38
CA CYS A 315 -16.09 -6.99 20.15
C CYS A 315 -15.05 -6.76 21.26
N VAL A 316 -14.89 -5.50 21.70
CA VAL A 316 -14.03 -5.08 22.81
C VAL A 316 -14.34 -5.85 24.11
N LYS A 317 -15.63 -5.96 24.46
CA LYS A 317 -16.07 -6.74 25.63
C LYS A 317 -15.72 -8.23 25.54
N THR A 318 -15.66 -8.77 24.32
CA THR A 318 -15.40 -10.20 24.07
C THR A 318 -13.90 -10.50 23.97
N ALA A 319 -13.11 -9.56 23.42
CA ALA A 319 -11.69 -9.71 23.14
C ALA A 319 -10.75 -9.13 24.21
N LYS A 320 -11.28 -8.47 25.26
CA LYS A 320 -10.50 -7.77 26.31
C LYS A 320 -9.47 -6.77 25.75
N ILE A 321 -9.81 -6.09 24.66
CA ILE A 321 -8.97 -5.02 24.10
C ILE A 321 -9.26 -3.73 24.87
N GLU A 322 -8.25 -3.10 25.46
CA GLU A 322 -8.41 -1.80 26.13
C GLU A 322 -8.41 -0.69 25.07
N LEU A 323 -9.59 -0.24 24.67
CA LEU A 323 -9.78 0.89 23.76
C LEU A 323 -10.37 2.08 24.53
N PRO A 324 -9.79 3.29 24.41
CA PRO A 324 -10.41 4.48 25.00
C PRO A 324 -11.78 4.77 24.40
N ASP A 325 -12.68 5.33 25.20
CA ASP A 325 -14.08 5.60 24.79
C ASP A 325 -14.19 6.50 23.54
N TRP A 326 -13.17 7.33 23.31
CA TRP A 326 -13.09 8.23 22.15
C TRP A 326 -12.60 7.54 20.87
N ALA A 327 -11.86 6.43 20.94
CA ALA A 327 -11.19 5.83 19.78
C ALA A 327 -12.18 5.36 18.69
N GLY A 328 -13.36 4.88 19.08
CA GLY A 328 -14.41 4.47 18.15
C GLY A 328 -15.23 5.62 17.55
N GLN A 329 -14.95 6.88 17.90
CA GLN A 329 -15.80 8.03 17.57
C GLN A 329 -15.26 8.82 16.36
N LYS A 330 -16.15 9.59 15.74
CA LYS A 330 -15.79 10.67 14.81
C LYS A 330 -15.70 11.96 15.60
N ILE A 331 -14.55 12.61 15.53
CA ILE A 331 -14.30 13.87 16.23
C ILE A 331 -14.50 15.03 15.26
N ARG A 332 -15.18 16.08 15.71
CA ARG A 332 -15.59 17.22 14.88
C ARG A 332 -15.32 18.52 15.60
N ALA A 333 -14.80 19.50 14.87
CA ALA A 333 -14.62 20.86 15.34
C ALA A 333 -15.11 21.87 14.30
N GLU A 334 -15.53 23.05 14.76
CA GLU A 334 -15.97 24.15 13.90
C GLU A 334 -15.09 25.37 14.13
N GLY A 335 -14.64 26.00 13.05
CA GLY A 335 -13.83 27.21 13.03
C GLY A 335 -14.46 28.31 12.22
N ASN A 336 -14.04 29.55 12.49
CA ASN A 336 -14.54 30.74 11.83
C ASN A 336 -13.41 31.51 11.14
N GLY A 337 -13.71 32.12 10.01
CA GLY A 337 -12.73 32.88 9.23
C GLY A 337 -13.37 34.09 8.57
N VAL A 338 -12.73 35.24 8.71
CA VAL A 338 -13.21 36.53 8.20
C VAL A 338 -12.39 36.90 6.95
N PRO A 339 -13.03 37.39 5.88
CA PRO A 339 -12.30 37.85 4.69
C PRO A 339 -11.49 39.12 5.01
N PRO A 340 -10.33 39.33 4.34
CA PRO A 340 -9.62 40.59 4.41
C PRO A 340 -10.52 41.77 4.01
N ALA A 341 -10.41 42.91 4.71
CA ALA A 341 -11.30 44.06 4.52
C ALA A 341 -11.27 44.61 3.08
N ASP A 342 -10.14 44.50 2.38
CA ASP A 342 -9.96 44.89 0.98
C ASP A 342 -10.66 43.96 -0.02
N LYS A 343 -11.12 42.78 0.43
CA LYS A 343 -11.67 41.71 -0.40
C LYS A 343 -13.03 41.20 0.07
N ALA A 344 -13.66 41.88 1.02
CA ALA A 344 -14.82 41.41 1.79
C ALA A 344 -16.02 40.91 0.94
N ASP A 345 -16.20 41.43 -0.28
CA ASP A 345 -17.30 41.03 -1.17
C ASP A 345 -16.84 40.31 -2.45
N THR A 346 -15.57 39.93 -2.51
CA THR A 346 -15.01 39.27 -3.70
C THR A 346 -15.09 37.74 -3.57
N PRO A 347 -15.20 37.01 -4.70
CA PRO A 347 -15.06 35.54 -4.68
C PRO A 347 -13.74 35.08 -4.06
N GLN A 348 -12.68 35.88 -4.20
CA GLN A 348 -11.37 35.64 -3.61
C GLN A 348 -11.39 35.80 -2.08
N GLY A 349 -12.09 36.82 -1.57
CA GLY A 349 -12.29 37.03 -0.13
C GLY A 349 -13.04 35.88 0.52
N LYS A 350 -14.12 35.39 -0.09
CA LYS A 350 -14.87 34.22 0.40
C LYS A 350 -13.99 32.97 0.51
N LEU A 351 -13.14 32.72 -0.48
CA LEU A 351 -12.17 31.61 -0.42
C LEU A 351 -11.15 31.80 0.71
N MET A 352 -10.65 33.02 0.91
CA MET A 352 -9.72 33.32 2.01
C MET A 352 -10.38 33.14 3.38
N ALA A 353 -11.64 33.56 3.52
CA ALA A 353 -12.44 33.37 4.72
C ALA A 353 -12.62 31.87 5.02
N ALA A 354 -13.00 31.06 4.02
CA ALA A 354 -13.15 29.62 4.20
C ALA A 354 -11.84 28.92 4.60
N ARG A 355 -10.70 29.33 4.03
CA ARG A 355 -9.38 28.80 4.43
C ARG A 355 -9.01 29.17 5.86
N ALA A 356 -9.26 30.41 6.26
CA ALA A 356 -9.02 30.85 7.62
C ALA A 356 -9.91 30.06 8.60
N ALA A 357 -11.18 29.83 8.24
CA ALA A 357 -12.12 29.05 9.02
C ALA A 357 -11.69 27.57 9.14
N GLU A 358 -11.21 26.96 8.05
CA GLU A 358 -10.68 25.60 8.07
C GLU A 358 -9.45 25.47 8.97
N LEU A 359 -8.51 26.43 8.91
CA LEU A 359 -7.33 26.44 9.79
C LEU A 359 -7.71 26.59 11.26
N ASP A 360 -8.66 27.48 11.59
CA ASP A 360 -9.17 27.61 12.95
C ASP A 360 -9.88 26.32 13.42
N ALA A 361 -10.64 25.68 12.53
CA ALA A 361 -11.34 24.42 12.83
C ALA A 361 -10.34 23.29 13.11
N LYS A 362 -9.28 23.16 12.30
CA LYS A 362 -8.21 22.18 12.50
C LYS A 362 -7.40 22.44 13.77
N ARG A 363 -7.15 23.70 14.11
CA ARG A 363 -6.51 24.07 15.39
C ARG A 363 -7.35 23.63 16.59
N ARG A 364 -8.66 23.92 16.58
CA ARG A 364 -9.58 23.49 17.64
C ARG A 364 -9.68 21.97 17.72
N LEU A 365 -9.67 21.29 16.58
CA LEU A 365 -9.63 19.83 16.54
C LEU A 365 -8.33 19.31 17.17
N ALA A 366 -7.18 19.91 16.85
CA ALA A 366 -5.91 19.56 17.48
C ALA A 366 -5.96 19.73 19.00
N GLU A 367 -6.53 20.84 19.50
CA GLU A 367 -6.69 21.09 20.94
C GLU A 367 -7.57 20.02 21.60
N GLN A 368 -8.67 19.63 20.94
CA GLN A 368 -9.54 18.55 21.41
C GLN A 368 -8.78 17.21 21.49
N VAL A 369 -8.02 16.87 20.45
CA VAL A 369 -7.21 15.64 20.40
C VAL A 369 -6.16 15.61 21.48
N MET A 370 -5.46 16.72 21.71
CA MET A 370 -4.46 16.85 22.78
C MET A 370 -5.06 16.65 24.18
N GLY A 371 -6.37 16.92 24.35
CA GLY A 371 -7.09 16.73 25.61
C GLY A 371 -7.58 15.29 25.86
N PHE A 372 -7.41 14.37 24.92
CA PHE A 372 -7.86 12.99 25.12
C PHE A 372 -7.00 12.25 26.15
N GLN A 373 -7.66 11.50 27.02
CA GLN A 373 -6.99 10.63 27.99
C GLN A 373 -6.63 9.30 27.34
N ILE A 374 -5.37 8.89 27.50
CA ILE A 374 -4.84 7.60 27.06
C ILE A 374 -5.04 6.57 28.18
N ASP A 375 -4.72 6.96 29.42
CA ASP A 375 -4.95 6.19 30.63
C ASP A 375 -5.39 7.11 31.79
N SER A 376 -5.46 6.57 33.02
CA SER A 376 -5.90 7.31 34.21
C SER A 376 -5.02 8.52 34.60
N SER A 377 -3.79 8.59 34.10
CA SER A 377 -2.78 9.59 34.46
C SER A 377 -2.18 10.35 33.28
N THR A 378 -2.37 9.87 32.05
CA THR A 378 -1.67 10.35 30.86
C THR A 378 -2.66 10.85 29.81
N THR A 379 -2.47 12.08 29.34
CA THR A 379 -3.19 12.61 28.17
C THR A 379 -2.37 12.48 26.89
N VAL A 380 -3.00 12.62 25.73
CA VAL A 380 -2.31 12.70 24.44
C VAL A 380 -1.28 13.81 24.45
N ARG A 381 -1.58 14.96 25.07
CA ARG A 381 -0.62 16.07 25.25
C ARG A 381 0.63 15.64 26.01
N ASP A 382 0.46 14.93 27.12
CA ASP A 382 1.60 14.47 27.94
C ASP A 382 2.43 13.46 27.13
N PHE A 383 1.77 12.57 26.40
CA PHE A 383 2.42 11.54 25.60
C PHE A 383 3.26 12.09 24.44
N VAL A 384 2.75 13.09 23.70
CA VAL A 384 3.50 13.73 22.62
C VAL A 384 4.61 14.66 23.11
N ALA A 385 4.49 15.20 24.33
CA ALA A 385 5.56 16.00 24.96
C ALA A 385 6.77 15.14 25.33
N GLU A 386 6.56 13.85 25.60
CA GLU A 386 7.64 12.90 25.83
C GLU A 386 8.28 12.37 24.52
N HIS A 387 7.58 12.48 23.38
CA HIS A 387 8.00 11.87 22.10
C HIS A 387 7.69 12.78 20.89
N ASP A 388 8.68 13.59 20.50
CA ASP A 388 8.55 14.56 19.38
C ASP A 388 8.20 13.91 18.02
N GLU A 389 8.62 12.67 17.78
CA GLU A 389 8.27 11.92 16.57
C GLU A 389 6.76 11.67 16.45
N ILE A 390 6.11 11.41 17.58
CA ILE A 390 4.67 11.16 17.68
C ILE A 390 3.90 12.44 17.40
N ASN A 391 4.39 13.58 17.92
CA ASN A 391 3.81 14.89 17.64
C ASN A 391 3.77 15.17 16.13
N THR A 392 4.84 14.85 15.42
CA THR A 392 4.92 15.06 13.96
C THR A 392 3.89 14.21 13.20
N GLN A 393 3.76 12.94 13.55
CA GLN A 393 2.77 12.04 12.92
C GLN A 393 1.34 12.45 13.26
N LEU A 394 1.08 12.82 14.52
CA LEU A 394 -0.22 13.27 14.99
C LEU A 394 -0.65 14.56 14.30
N LEU A 395 0.25 15.54 14.15
CA LEU A 395 -0.03 16.80 13.46
C LEU A 395 -0.29 16.58 11.96
N ALA A 396 0.50 15.71 11.31
CA ALA A 396 0.27 15.33 9.91
C ALA A 396 -1.11 14.69 9.73
N TYR A 397 -1.51 13.83 10.67
CA TYR A 397 -2.82 13.22 10.68
C TYR A 397 -3.94 14.25 10.89
N ILE A 398 -3.78 15.16 11.86
CA ILE A 398 -4.76 16.21 12.13
C ILE A 398 -4.92 17.15 10.93
N GLN A 399 -3.84 17.44 10.22
CA GLN A 399 -3.87 18.23 9.00
C GLN A 399 -4.72 17.57 7.90
N GLY A 400 -4.84 16.24 7.93
CA GLY A 400 -5.71 15.42 7.11
C GLY A 400 -7.20 15.42 7.49
N ALA A 401 -7.63 16.20 8.50
CA ALA A 401 -9.05 16.39 8.81
C ALA A 401 -9.81 16.88 7.56
N TYR A 402 -10.98 16.30 7.31
CA TYR A 402 -11.79 16.67 6.16
C TYR A 402 -12.89 17.65 6.51
N VAL A 403 -13.19 18.55 5.58
CA VAL A 403 -14.30 19.50 5.70
C VAL A 403 -15.63 18.76 5.51
N VAL A 404 -16.56 18.94 6.44
CA VAL A 404 -17.92 18.38 6.42
C VAL A 404 -18.94 19.42 5.96
N SER A 405 -18.72 20.68 6.30
CA SER A 405 -19.61 21.76 5.87
C SER A 405 -18.89 23.09 5.85
N THR A 406 -19.20 23.90 4.85
CA THR A 406 -18.81 25.31 4.76
C THR A 406 -20.07 26.15 4.68
N LYS A 407 -20.23 27.11 5.58
CA LYS A 407 -21.35 28.06 5.59
C LYS A 407 -20.81 29.47 5.54
N TYR A 408 -21.54 30.36 4.88
CA TYR A 408 -21.24 31.79 4.86
C TYR A 408 -22.38 32.56 5.48
N ASP A 409 -22.06 33.55 6.31
CA ASP A 409 -23.03 34.53 6.78
C ASP A 409 -23.24 35.66 5.77
N ALA A 410 -24.16 36.58 6.09
CA ALA A 410 -24.46 37.73 5.24
C ALA A 410 -23.30 38.73 5.12
N GLU A 411 -22.31 38.66 6.02
CA GLU A 411 -21.15 39.55 6.09
C GLU A 411 -19.90 38.95 5.41
N GLY A 412 -20.02 37.73 4.87
CA GLY A 412 -18.94 37.04 4.16
C GLY A 412 -18.00 36.22 5.07
N THR A 413 -18.29 36.12 6.37
CA THR A 413 -17.59 35.23 7.31
C THR A 413 -17.91 33.78 6.96
N ALA A 414 -16.88 32.95 6.91
CA ALA A 414 -17.03 31.52 6.72
C ALA A 414 -17.02 30.78 8.06
N THR A 415 -17.93 29.82 8.22
CA THR A 415 -17.89 28.80 9.28
C THR A 415 -17.65 27.45 8.62
N VAL A 416 -16.54 26.80 8.99
CA VAL A 416 -16.13 25.51 8.45
C VAL A 416 -16.11 24.47 9.57
N ALA A 417 -16.77 23.34 9.33
CA ALA A 417 -16.72 22.18 10.20
C ALA A 417 -15.78 21.14 9.62
N VAL A 418 -14.82 20.65 10.41
CA VAL A 418 -13.91 19.56 10.04
C VAL A 418 -14.16 18.34 10.91
N GLU A 419 -13.96 17.15 10.35
CA GLU A 419 -14.15 15.87 11.03
C GLU A 419 -13.00 14.91 10.70
N MET A 420 -12.69 14.00 11.63
CA MET A 420 -11.83 12.84 11.39
C MET A 420 -12.22 11.64 12.28
N PRO A 421 -11.90 10.40 11.87
CA PRO A 421 -12.04 9.23 12.73
C PRO A 421 -10.96 9.22 13.81
N ALA A 422 -11.34 9.13 15.09
CA ALA A 422 -10.38 9.16 16.19
C ALA A 422 -9.59 7.86 16.33
N MET A 423 -10.00 6.78 15.67
CA MET A 423 -9.33 5.47 15.70
C MET A 423 -7.87 5.56 15.25
N GLN A 424 -7.57 6.39 14.25
CA GLN A 424 -6.22 6.57 13.71
C GLN A 424 -5.30 7.30 14.69
N ILE A 425 -5.85 8.14 15.59
CA ILE A 425 -5.08 8.75 16.68
C ILE A 425 -4.67 7.68 17.69
N TRP A 426 -5.60 6.77 18.02
CA TRP A 426 -5.30 5.66 18.90
C TRP A 426 -4.24 4.73 18.33
N GLU A 427 -4.29 4.42 17.03
CA GLU A 427 -3.29 3.58 16.34
C GLU A 427 -1.86 4.13 16.49
N ILE A 428 -1.68 5.43 16.22
CA ILE A 428 -0.38 6.12 16.38
C ILE A 428 0.11 6.01 17.83
N VAL A 429 -0.76 6.27 18.81
CA VAL A 429 -0.41 6.21 20.23
C VAL A 429 -0.10 4.77 20.68
N HIS A 430 -0.97 3.83 20.32
CA HIS A 430 -0.95 2.43 20.76
C HIS A 430 0.26 1.67 20.20
N THR A 431 0.62 1.91 18.94
CA THR A 431 1.80 1.31 18.31
C THR A 431 3.07 1.69 19.09
N TYR A 432 3.22 2.96 19.46
CA TYR A 432 4.37 3.41 20.25
C TYR A 432 4.38 2.86 21.68
N ILE A 433 3.21 2.75 22.34
CA ILE A 433 3.12 2.13 23.67
C ILE A 433 3.55 0.66 23.63
N LYS A 434 3.18 -0.09 22.58
CA LYS A 434 3.58 -1.49 22.41
C LYS A 434 5.08 -1.65 22.18
N VAL A 435 5.67 -0.84 21.31
CA VAL A 435 7.10 -0.89 21.00
C VAL A 435 7.97 -0.68 22.24
N LYS A 436 7.53 0.14 23.20
CA LYS A 436 8.25 0.39 24.47
C LYS A 436 8.10 -0.73 25.51
N ARG A 437 7.06 -1.58 25.39
CA ARG A 437 6.82 -2.72 26.31
C ARG A 437 7.52 -4.01 25.89
N MET A 438 8.04 -4.07 24.68
CA MET A 438 8.99 -5.10 24.21
C MET A 438 10.42 -4.66 24.51
#